data_AF-A0A1N6SGY9-F1
#
_entry.id   AF-A0A1N6SGY9-F1
#
_cell.length_a   1.000
_cell.length_b   1.000
_cell.length_c   1.000
_cell.angle_alpha   90.00
_cell.angle_beta   90.00
_cell.angle_gamma   90.00
#
_symmetry.space_group_name_H-M   'P 1'
#
loop_
_entity.id
_entity.type
_entity.pdbx_description
1 polymer ?
#
loop_
_entity_poly.entity_id
_entity_poly.type
_entity_poly.pdbx_seq_one_letter_code
_entity_poly.pdbx_strand_id
1 'polypeptide(L)'
;MSDRAPIRPMEPGEKPAVKRLARRAFGPLQGSLVTLTRHTFLCEISGELAGAVVLETFRYKRNQLGGVIKWLFTDPEAQGQGVAAALVREGVARLQELGCHELFTTVEGFNTPSSNRFADLGFAPLSPWQQLRRYGLSLLRIGPPTFHTIDTGHFLWSRSAAEPPREQERTVPGGGALPWVANVIFVAALVALHRLRVGAAGELHLHLLWQLPLALSLVFGVRSGAMKLTARALGLSLRYRIWETGLVLSLIITVLFGGLFPTPGSHYPVETRWNYRSKLPRLAAVAFSGAFAVLALAWFLLACETWGLAQSPRALASILALAVAPVQALLVFEVLLPWFPFASFNGRRVLDHHRLLWAGLAIGTAALFWVRYAG
;
A
#
# COMPACT_ATOMS: atom_id res chain seq x y z
N MET A 1 24.93 25.52 -17.35
CA MET A 1 25.57 24.26 -16.87
C MET A 1 25.20 24.11 -15.41
N SER A 2 24.29 23.19 -15.07
CA SER A 2 23.98 22.89 -13.66
C SER A 2 25.08 22.00 -13.14
N ASP A 3 25.91 22.49 -12.23
CA ASP A 3 26.81 21.62 -11.46
C ASP A 3 25.97 20.48 -10.88
N ARG A 4 26.36 19.25 -11.21
CA ARG A 4 25.73 18.07 -10.62
C ARG A 4 26.09 18.11 -9.14
N ALA A 5 25.08 18.22 -8.28
CA ALA A 5 25.27 18.14 -6.83
C ALA A 5 26.15 16.91 -6.50
N PRO A 6 27.26 17.08 -5.77
CA PRO A 6 28.20 16.00 -5.51
C PRO A 6 27.51 14.88 -4.73
N ILE A 7 27.67 13.64 -5.19
CA ILE A 7 27.20 12.44 -4.50
C ILE A 7 28.41 11.65 -4.04
N ARG A 8 28.46 11.34 -2.74
CA ARG A 8 29.57 10.61 -2.13
C ARG A 8 29.09 9.54 -1.15
N PRO A 9 29.92 8.53 -0.83
CA PRO A 9 29.64 7.60 0.25
C PRO A 9 29.48 8.32 1.60
N MET A 10 28.60 7.79 2.44
CA MET A 10 28.45 8.24 3.83
C MET A 10 29.64 7.78 4.68
N GLU A 11 30.20 8.70 5.47
CA GLU A 11 31.24 8.40 6.45
C GLU A 11 30.64 7.89 7.78
N PRO A 12 31.37 7.09 8.58
CA PRO A 12 30.84 6.50 9.82
C PRO A 12 30.30 7.53 10.82
N GLY A 13 30.92 8.71 10.92
CA GLY A 13 30.52 9.79 11.82
C GLY A 13 29.20 10.49 11.44
N GLU A 14 28.73 10.32 10.21
CA GLU A 14 27.59 11.06 9.67
C GLU A 14 26.24 10.38 9.95
N LYS A 15 26.26 9.13 10.44
CA LYS A 15 25.05 8.35 10.74
C LYS A 15 23.99 9.13 11.55
N PRO A 16 24.34 9.89 12.61
CA PRO A 16 23.36 10.70 13.33
C PRO A 16 22.73 11.79 12.46
N ALA A 17 23.51 12.46 11.61
CA ALA A 17 23.03 13.52 10.71
C ALA A 17 22.09 12.94 9.65
N VAL A 18 22.45 11.82 9.03
CA VAL A 18 21.61 11.13 8.04
C VAL A 18 20.30 10.63 8.65
N LYS A 19 20.34 10.13 9.91
CA LYS A 19 19.13 9.76 10.66
C LYS A 19 18.24 10.95 10.99
N ARG A 20 18.81 12.13 11.30
CA ARG A 20 18.03 13.36 11.48
C ARG A 20 17.36 13.79 10.17
N LEU A 21 18.11 13.73 9.06
CA LEU A 21 17.58 14.01 7.73
C LEU A 21 16.41 13.07 7.37
N ALA A 22 16.55 11.76 7.64
CA ALA A 22 15.48 10.79 7.44
C ALA A 22 14.20 11.12 8.25
N ARG A 23 14.35 11.54 9.51
CA ARG A 23 13.21 11.97 10.35
C ARG A 23 12.56 13.27 9.87
N ARG A 24 13.34 14.20 9.32
CA ARG A 24 12.79 15.41 8.69
C ARG A 24 12.01 15.07 7.41
N ALA A 25 12.54 14.16 6.60
CA ALA A 25 11.93 13.78 5.32
C ALA A 25 10.65 12.93 5.47
N PHE A 26 10.64 11.96 6.40
CA PHE A 26 9.53 11.01 6.56
C PHE A 26 8.68 11.25 7.82
N GLY A 27 9.04 12.22 8.65
CA GLY A 27 8.49 12.37 10.00
C GLY A 27 9.13 11.40 11.01
N PRO A 28 8.80 11.54 12.31
CA PRO A 28 9.49 10.85 13.39
C PRO A 28 9.29 9.33 13.35
N LEU A 29 8.06 8.86 13.11
CA LEU A 29 7.74 7.43 13.10
C LEU A 29 8.42 6.71 11.96
N GLN A 30 8.10 7.05 10.70
CA GLN A 30 8.67 6.38 9.53
C GLN A 30 10.19 6.62 9.41
N GLY A 31 10.68 7.83 9.71
CA GLY A 31 12.11 8.14 9.68
C GLY A 31 12.93 7.34 10.69
N SER A 32 12.34 6.92 11.83
CA SER A 32 13.02 6.06 12.80
C SER A 32 13.33 4.65 12.25
N LEU A 33 12.49 4.14 11.35
CA LEU A 33 12.59 2.81 10.74
C LEU A 33 13.68 2.72 9.67
N VAL A 34 14.21 3.85 9.21
CA VAL A 34 15.25 3.89 8.18
C VAL A 34 16.49 3.14 8.65
N THR A 35 16.87 2.08 7.96
CA THR A 35 18.08 1.31 8.25
C THR A 35 19.16 1.70 7.25
N LEU A 36 20.30 2.19 7.76
CA LEU A 36 21.45 2.55 6.91
C LEU A 36 22.31 1.31 6.68
N THR A 37 22.95 1.24 5.52
CA THR A 37 23.87 0.16 5.14
C THR A 37 25.26 0.74 4.83
N ARG A 38 26.24 -0.14 4.57
CA ARG A 38 27.55 0.25 4.05
C ARG A 38 27.49 0.90 2.65
N HIS A 39 26.38 0.76 1.95
CA HIS A 39 26.14 1.36 0.63
C HIS A 39 25.14 2.51 0.75
N THR A 40 25.42 3.43 1.68
CA THR A 40 24.65 4.68 1.84
C THR A 40 25.42 5.81 1.17
N PHE A 41 24.75 6.56 0.29
CA PHE A 41 25.33 7.69 -0.44
C PHE A 41 24.55 8.96 -0.13
N LEU A 42 25.28 10.06 -0.01
CA LEU A 42 24.78 11.37 0.38
C LEU A 42 24.92 12.33 -0.79
N CYS A 43 23.93 13.20 -0.96
CA CYS A 43 23.99 14.34 -1.87
C CYS A 43 24.10 15.61 -1.05
N GLU A 44 25.03 16.48 -1.44
CA GLU A 44 25.22 17.78 -0.80
C GLU A 44 24.89 18.93 -1.73
N ILE A 45 24.33 20.00 -1.17
CA ILE A 45 24.15 21.28 -1.84
C ILE A 45 24.72 22.35 -0.92
N SER A 46 25.66 23.15 -1.43
CA SER A 46 26.30 24.23 -0.67
C SER A 46 26.91 23.79 0.66
N GLY A 47 27.45 22.56 0.73
CA GLY A 47 28.05 21.99 1.94
C GLY A 47 27.06 21.40 2.95
N GLU A 48 25.75 21.43 2.66
CA GLU A 48 24.72 20.84 3.51
C GLU A 48 24.14 19.55 2.92
N LEU A 49 23.75 18.61 3.80
CA LEU A 49 23.14 17.35 3.40
C LEU A 49 21.75 17.57 2.80
N ALA A 50 21.66 17.45 1.47
CA ALA A 50 20.43 17.66 0.72
C ALA A 50 19.60 16.39 0.54
N GLY A 51 20.21 15.21 0.63
CA GLY A 51 19.51 13.93 0.48
C GLY A 51 20.40 12.71 0.67
N ALA A 52 19.79 11.54 0.75
CA ALA A 52 20.51 10.27 0.82
C ALA A 52 19.77 9.14 0.09
N VAL A 53 20.55 8.18 -0.38
CA VAL A 53 20.07 6.90 -0.90
C VAL A 53 20.77 5.76 -0.17
N VAL A 54 20.00 4.76 0.25
CA VAL A 54 20.49 3.56 0.92
C VAL A 54 20.28 2.37 0.01
N LEU A 55 21.37 1.67 -0.30
CA LEU A 55 21.39 0.51 -1.17
C LEU A 55 21.63 -0.77 -0.36
N GLU A 56 21.10 -1.88 -0.83
CA GLU A 56 21.39 -3.20 -0.26
C GLU A 56 21.51 -4.22 -1.40
N THR A 57 22.34 -5.25 -1.20
CA THR A 57 22.53 -6.34 -2.16
C THR A 57 22.21 -7.67 -1.50
N PHE A 58 21.56 -8.58 -2.20
CA PHE A 58 21.17 -9.88 -1.66
C PHE A 58 21.13 -10.95 -2.77
N ARG A 59 21.41 -12.21 -2.42
CA ARG A 59 21.26 -13.32 -3.38
C ARG A 59 19.83 -13.84 -3.35
N TYR A 60 19.16 -13.85 -4.51
CA TYR A 60 17.78 -14.37 -4.61
C TYR A 60 17.70 -15.70 -5.41
N LYS A 61 18.65 -15.97 -6.29
CA LYS A 61 18.90 -17.29 -6.90
C LYS A 61 20.37 -17.67 -6.75
N ARG A 62 20.72 -18.95 -6.99
CA ARG A 62 22.06 -19.52 -6.71
C ARG A 62 23.21 -18.63 -7.20
N ASN A 63 23.06 -18.05 -8.40
CA ASN A 63 24.06 -17.16 -9.02
C ASN A 63 23.50 -15.80 -9.45
N GLN A 64 22.35 -15.35 -8.89
CA GLN A 64 21.79 -14.04 -9.22
C GLN A 64 21.80 -13.12 -8.00
N LEU A 65 22.48 -11.98 -8.17
CA LEU A 65 22.54 -10.91 -7.19
C LEU A 65 21.44 -9.89 -7.47
N GLY A 66 20.62 -9.60 -6.47
CA GLY A 66 19.64 -8.52 -6.48
C GLY A 66 20.23 -7.29 -5.80
N GLY A 67 19.98 -6.12 -6.38
CA GLY A 67 20.25 -4.82 -5.77
C GLY A 67 18.95 -4.12 -5.43
N VAL A 68 18.85 -3.47 -4.28
CA VAL A 68 17.66 -2.70 -3.91
C VAL A 68 18.01 -1.29 -3.51
N ILE A 69 17.23 -0.33 -4.02
CA ILE A 69 17.18 1.03 -3.47
C ILE A 69 16.13 0.99 -2.34
N LYS A 70 16.64 0.84 -1.11
CA LYS A 70 15.85 0.55 0.10
C LYS A 70 15.24 1.79 0.70
N TRP A 71 16.02 2.86 0.78
CA TRP A 71 15.58 4.16 1.25
C TRP A 71 16.07 5.25 0.31
N LEU A 72 15.19 6.20 0.02
CA LEU A 72 15.51 7.41 -0.73
C LEU A 72 14.78 8.56 -0.06
N PHE A 73 15.53 9.55 0.39
CA PHE A 73 14.95 10.73 1.02
C PHE A 73 15.74 11.98 0.67
N THR A 74 15.03 13.09 0.63
CA THR A 74 15.55 14.41 0.30
C THR A 74 15.11 15.35 1.41
N ASP A 75 15.97 16.27 1.80
CA ASP A 75 15.62 17.34 2.71
C ASP A 75 14.38 18.06 2.16
N PRO A 76 13.33 18.32 2.96
CA PRO A 76 12.18 19.11 2.54
C PRO A 76 12.55 20.42 1.83
N GLU A 77 13.63 21.09 2.27
CA GLU A 77 14.10 22.36 1.71
C GLU A 77 14.86 22.18 0.37
N ALA A 78 15.41 20.97 0.14
CA ALA A 78 16.08 20.61 -1.11
C ALA A 78 15.15 19.96 -2.15
N GLN A 79 13.84 19.85 -1.85
CA GLN A 79 12.88 19.29 -2.80
C GLN A 79 12.74 20.17 -4.04
N GLY A 80 12.53 19.53 -5.20
CA GLY A 80 12.44 20.23 -6.49
C GLY A 80 13.79 20.55 -7.13
N GLN A 81 14.91 20.45 -6.40
CA GLN A 81 16.26 20.77 -6.90
C GLN A 81 16.96 19.60 -7.63
N GLY A 82 16.22 18.54 -7.99
CA GLY A 82 16.77 17.39 -8.73
C GLY A 82 17.57 16.38 -7.90
N VAL A 83 17.75 16.60 -6.59
CA VAL A 83 18.51 15.74 -5.65
C VAL A 83 18.09 14.27 -5.73
N ALA A 84 16.79 13.99 -5.55
CA ALA A 84 16.27 12.63 -5.60
C ALA A 84 16.62 11.94 -6.94
N ALA A 85 16.49 12.64 -8.07
CA ALA A 85 16.77 12.08 -9.39
C ALA A 85 18.26 11.76 -9.57
N ALA A 86 19.15 12.61 -9.05
CA ALA A 86 20.58 12.36 -9.05
C ALA A 86 20.93 11.14 -8.18
N LEU A 87 20.36 11.06 -6.97
CA LEU A 87 20.52 9.94 -6.05
C LEU A 87 20.02 8.60 -6.62
N VAL A 88 18.86 8.56 -7.29
CA VAL A 88 18.38 7.31 -7.92
C VAL A 88 19.31 6.87 -9.07
N ARG A 89 19.77 7.81 -9.90
CA ARG A 89 20.72 7.49 -10.98
C ARG A 89 22.02 6.91 -10.44
N GLU A 90 22.59 7.56 -9.41
CA GLU A 90 23.80 7.07 -8.76
C GLU A 90 23.54 5.69 -8.13
N GLY A 91 22.43 5.52 -7.41
CA GLY A 91 22.08 4.25 -6.78
C GLY A 91 21.97 3.10 -7.80
N VAL A 92 21.37 3.36 -8.95
CA VAL A 92 21.31 2.38 -10.06
C VAL A 92 22.71 2.05 -10.58
N ALA A 93 23.53 3.06 -10.86
CA ALA A 93 24.90 2.87 -11.36
C ALA A 93 25.74 2.04 -10.37
N ARG A 94 25.67 2.35 -9.08
CA ARG A 94 26.38 1.60 -8.03
C ARG A 94 25.92 0.15 -7.91
N LEU A 95 24.62 -0.11 -7.99
CA LEU A 95 24.13 -1.49 -7.97
C LEU A 95 24.58 -2.28 -9.20
N GLN A 96 24.69 -1.63 -10.37
CA GLN A 96 25.24 -2.24 -11.59
C GLN A 96 26.75 -2.54 -11.43
N GLU A 97 27.53 -1.60 -10.90
CA GLU A 97 28.96 -1.80 -10.59
C GLU A 97 29.19 -2.97 -9.60
N LEU A 98 28.26 -3.16 -8.66
CA LEU A 98 28.28 -4.28 -7.72
C LEU A 98 27.89 -5.64 -8.36
N GLY A 99 27.64 -5.69 -9.67
CA GLY A 99 27.28 -6.91 -10.39
C GLY A 99 25.85 -7.39 -10.11
N CYS A 100 24.95 -6.50 -9.68
CA CYS A 100 23.55 -6.85 -9.52
C CYS A 100 22.95 -7.18 -10.89
N HIS A 101 22.18 -8.26 -10.96
CA HIS A 101 21.52 -8.73 -12.17
C HIS A 101 20.11 -8.13 -12.31
N GLU A 102 19.45 -7.94 -11.17
CA GLU A 102 18.11 -7.37 -11.07
C GLU A 102 18.14 -6.26 -10.03
N LEU A 103 17.48 -5.14 -10.36
CA LEU A 103 17.34 -4.01 -9.46
C LEU A 103 15.90 -3.93 -8.98
N PHE A 104 15.74 -3.68 -7.69
CA PHE A 104 14.45 -3.62 -7.02
C PHE A 104 14.27 -2.29 -6.31
N THR A 105 13.02 -1.91 -6.13
CA THR A 105 12.61 -0.94 -5.12
C THR A 105 11.14 -1.19 -4.80
N THR A 106 10.66 -0.59 -3.73
CA THR A 106 9.29 -0.76 -3.29
C THR A 106 8.69 0.62 -3.07
N VAL A 107 7.56 0.87 -3.72
CA VAL A 107 6.97 2.22 -3.77
C VAL A 107 5.49 2.14 -3.43
N GLU A 108 5.05 2.99 -2.49
CA GLU A 108 3.64 3.19 -2.17
C GLU A 108 2.87 3.71 -3.40
N GLY A 109 1.69 3.17 -3.64
CA GLY A 109 0.94 3.39 -4.88
C GLY A 109 0.54 4.84 -5.20
N PHE A 110 0.41 5.72 -4.21
CA PHE A 110 0.14 7.15 -4.38
C PHE A 110 1.41 8.03 -4.28
N ASN A 111 2.57 7.44 -3.97
CA ASN A 111 3.88 8.12 -3.97
C ASN A 111 4.41 8.33 -5.39
N THR A 112 3.72 9.21 -6.13
CA THR A 112 4.08 9.60 -7.50
C THR A 112 5.44 10.26 -7.65
N PRO A 113 5.94 11.10 -6.70
CA PRO A 113 7.29 11.64 -6.82
C PRO A 113 8.35 10.55 -6.87
N SER A 114 8.22 9.48 -6.08
CA SER A 114 9.15 8.35 -6.09
C SER A 114 8.96 7.46 -7.32
N SER A 115 7.73 6.99 -7.56
CA SER A 115 7.45 6.06 -8.66
C SER A 115 7.77 6.65 -10.03
N ASN A 116 7.52 7.94 -10.28
CA ASN A 116 7.90 8.57 -11.55
C ASN A 116 9.41 8.57 -11.79
N ARG A 117 10.24 8.73 -10.75
CA ARG A 117 11.71 8.73 -10.88
C ARG A 117 12.26 7.35 -11.17
N PHE A 118 11.69 6.33 -10.53
CA PHE A 118 12.01 4.94 -10.86
C PHE A 118 11.53 4.57 -12.25
N ALA A 119 10.35 5.04 -12.64
CA ALA A 119 9.85 4.91 -14.01
C ALA A 119 10.81 5.59 -15.01
N ASP A 120 11.32 6.79 -14.75
CA ASP A 120 12.30 7.45 -15.65
C ASP A 120 13.56 6.61 -15.89
N LEU A 121 13.87 5.70 -14.96
CA LEU A 121 14.99 4.77 -15.06
C LEU A 121 14.51 3.35 -15.40
N GLY A 122 13.38 3.18 -16.08
CA GLY A 122 12.97 1.90 -16.64
C GLY A 122 12.53 0.85 -15.61
N PHE A 123 12.33 1.21 -14.34
CA PHE A 123 11.62 0.31 -13.41
C PHE A 123 10.15 0.24 -13.80
N ALA A 124 9.55 -0.93 -13.59
CA ALA A 124 8.12 -1.13 -13.73
C ALA A 124 7.56 -1.85 -12.50
N PRO A 125 6.33 -1.50 -12.06
CA PRO A 125 5.65 -2.25 -11.02
C PRO A 125 5.27 -3.64 -11.54
N LEU A 126 5.43 -4.66 -10.69
CA LEU A 126 5.07 -6.03 -11.02
C LEU A 126 3.75 -6.42 -10.38
N SER A 127 2.84 -7.00 -11.17
CA SER A 127 1.67 -7.68 -10.62
C SER A 127 2.07 -8.96 -9.87
N PRO A 128 1.26 -9.47 -8.92
CA PRO A 128 1.58 -10.70 -8.18
C PRO A 128 1.86 -11.90 -9.10
N TRP A 129 1.13 -12.01 -10.21
CA TRP A 129 1.37 -13.06 -11.20
C TRP A 129 2.73 -12.91 -11.92
N GLN A 130 3.12 -11.69 -12.28
CA GLN A 130 4.44 -11.44 -12.86
C GLN A 130 5.56 -11.72 -11.86
N GLN A 131 5.37 -11.34 -10.59
CA GLN A 131 6.30 -11.65 -9.51
C GLN A 131 6.51 -13.17 -9.37
N LEU A 132 5.41 -13.93 -9.31
CA LEU A 132 5.46 -15.40 -9.22
C LEU A 132 6.09 -16.02 -10.47
N ARG A 133 5.70 -15.59 -11.67
CA ARG A 133 6.24 -16.11 -12.93
C ARG A 133 7.74 -15.85 -13.08
N ARG A 134 8.21 -14.68 -12.65
CA ARG A 134 9.62 -14.25 -12.83
C ARG A 134 10.54 -14.83 -11.76
N TYR A 135 10.08 -14.87 -10.52
CA TYR A 135 10.93 -15.21 -9.38
C TYR A 135 10.56 -16.52 -8.69
N GLY A 136 9.34 -17.04 -8.86
CA GLY A 136 8.89 -18.26 -8.21
C GLY A 136 9.10 -18.19 -6.70
N LEU A 137 9.66 -19.25 -6.12
CA LEU A 137 9.97 -19.32 -4.68
C LEU A 137 11.08 -18.34 -4.23
N SER A 138 11.85 -17.75 -5.15
CA SER A 138 12.83 -16.71 -4.79
C SER A 138 12.18 -15.46 -4.20
N LEU A 139 10.87 -15.27 -4.36
CA LEU A 139 10.13 -14.19 -3.69
C LEU A 139 10.32 -14.17 -2.18
N LEU A 140 10.46 -15.34 -1.55
CA LEU A 140 10.73 -15.46 -0.10
C LEU A 140 12.08 -14.83 0.30
N ARG A 141 13.03 -14.77 -0.64
CA ARG A 141 14.34 -14.12 -0.45
C ARG A 141 14.34 -12.66 -0.89
N ILE A 142 13.45 -12.26 -1.80
CA ILE A 142 13.31 -10.88 -2.28
C ILE A 142 12.55 -10.02 -1.29
N GLY A 143 11.49 -10.57 -0.66
CA GLY A 143 10.60 -9.82 0.23
C GLY A 143 11.33 -9.07 1.34
N PRO A 144 12.06 -9.75 2.26
CA PRO A 144 12.68 -9.09 3.41
C PRO A 144 13.64 -7.93 3.06
N PRO A 145 14.61 -8.07 2.14
CA PRO A 145 15.53 -6.97 1.81
C PRO A 145 14.84 -5.81 1.07
N THR A 146 13.76 -6.08 0.34
CA THR A 146 12.97 -5.05 -0.36
C THR A 146 11.88 -4.43 0.52
N PHE A 147 11.72 -4.91 1.76
CA PHE A 147 10.60 -4.60 2.65
C PHE A 147 9.22 -4.95 2.08
N HIS A 148 9.17 -5.65 0.93
CA HIS A 148 7.96 -6.07 0.26
C HIS A 148 7.42 -7.38 0.85
N THR A 149 7.11 -7.35 2.15
CA THR A 149 6.50 -8.48 2.89
C THR A 149 5.25 -8.07 3.64
N ILE A 150 5.25 -6.89 4.27
CA ILE A 150 4.18 -6.45 5.18
C ILE A 150 3.73 -5.00 4.91
N ASP A 151 4.17 -4.40 3.82
CA ASP A 151 3.99 -3.00 3.48
C ASP A 151 2.72 -2.74 2.65
N THR A 152 1.60 -2.59 3.35
CA THR A 152 0.28 -2.46 2.70
C THR A 152 0.22 -1.27 1.73
N GLY A 153 -0.21 -1.54 0.49
CA GLY A 153 -0.36 -0.52 -0.56
C GLY A 153 0.93 -0.13 -1.27
N HIS A 154 2.03 -0.84 -1.00
CA HIS A 154 3.25 -0.72 -1.76
C HIS A 154 3.33 -1.82 -2.82
N PHE A 155 4.06 -1.53 -3.88
CA PHE A 155 4.24 -2.44 -5.00
C PHE A 155 5.72 -2.69 -5.21
N LEU A 156 6.09 -3.93 -5.54
CA LEU A 156 7.44 -4.26 -5.97
C LEU A 156 7.66 -3.72 -7.38
N TRP A 157 8.67 -2.86 -7.51
CA TRP A 157 9.17 -2.39 -8.79
C TRP A 157 10.47 -3.11 -9.11
N SER A 158 10.65 -3.50 -10.36
CA SER A 158 11.91 -4.11 -10.79
C SER A 158 12.35 -3.63 -12.18
N ARG A 159 13.64 -3.79 -12.43
CA ARG A 159 14.23 -3.75 -13.77
C ARG A 159 15.41 -4.71 -13.85
N SER A 160 15.67 -5.20 -15.06
CA SER A 160 16.95 -5.84 -15.35
C SER A 160 18.07 -4.80 -15.24
N ALA A 161 19.19 -5.19 -14.64
CA ALA A 161 20.37 -4.33 -14.55
C ALA A 161 21.10 -4.20 -15.89
N ALA A 162 21.01 -5.21 -16.75
CA ALA A 162 21.66 -5.26 -18.06
C ALA A 162 20.89 -4.52 -19.16
N GLU A 163 19.59 -4.30 -18.98
CA GLU A 163 18.77 -3.67 -20.01
C GLU A 163 18.82 -2.13 -19.90
N PRO A 164 18.98 -1.41 -21.03
CA PRO A 164 18.79 0.04 -21.06
C PRO A 164 17.34 0.37 -20.69
N PRO A 165 17.05 1.61 -20.24
CA PRO A 165 15.68 2.04 -19.97
C PRO A 165 14.81 1.76 -21.21
N ARG A 166 13.86 0.83 -21.09
CA ARG A 166 12.96 0.47 -22.19
C ARG A 166 11.97 1.59 -22.47
N GLU A 167 11.53 1.67 -23.72
CA GLU A 167 10.32 2.42 -24.08
C GLU A 167 9.16 1.86 -23.25
N GLN A 168 8.58 2.72 -22.43
CA GLN A 168 7.77 2.26 -21.30
C GLN A 168 6.38 1.82 -21.72
N GLU A 169 5.92 0.72 -21.09
CA GLU A 169 4.50 0.43 -21.03
C GLU A 169 3.77 1.64 -20.41
N ARG A 170 2.91 2.27 -21.22
CA ARG A 170 2.10 3.43 -20.80
C ARG A 170 1.18 3.07 -19.64
N THR A 171 0.84 1.79 -19.49
CA THR A 171 -0.09 1.28 -18.50
C THR A 171 0.56 0.29 -17.57
N VAL A 172 0.20 0.38 -16.29
CA VAL A 172 0.63 -0.58 -15.27
C VAL A 172 0.03 -1.97 -15.56
N PRO A 173 0.83 -3.05 -15.55
CA PRO A 173 0.33 -4.41 -15.76
C PRO A 173 -0.49 -4.94 -14.57
N GLY A 174 -1.42 -5.85 -14.86
CA GLY A 174 -2.32 -6.46 -13.88
C GLY A 174 -3.51 -5.57 -13.48
N GLY A 175 -4.36 -6.11 -12.60
CA GLY A 175 -5.56 -5.46 -12.07
C GLY A 175 -6.87 -5.88 -12.74
N GLY A 176 -8.00 -5.28 -12.32
CA GLY A 176 -9.33 -5.59 -12.86
C GLY A 176 -10.15 -6.56 -11.98
N ALA A 177 -11.15 -7.20 -12.57
CA ALA A 177 -12.12 -8.03 -11.84
C ALA A 177 -11.49 -9.30 -11.24
N LEU A 178 -10.57 -9.95 -11.96
CA LEU A 178 -9.96 -11.20 -11.49
C LEU A 178 -9.13 -11.02 -10.21
N PRO A 179 -8.19 -10.04 -10.11
CA PRO A 179 -7.50 -9.77 -8.85
C PRO A 179 -8.44 -9.33 -7.72
N TRP A 180 -9.58 -8.70 -8.04
CA TRP A 180 -10.59 -8.34 -7.04
C TRP A 180 -11.28 -9.58 -6.47
N VAL A 181 -11.72 -10.51 -7.33
CA VAL A 181 -12.33 -11.78 -6.90
C VAL A 181 -11.32 -12.62 -6.10
N ALA A 182 -10.08 -12.72 -6.57
CA ALA A 182 -9.03 -13.41 -5.84
C ALA A 182 -8.81 -12.83 -4.43
N ASN A 183 -8.87 -11.50 -4.31
CA ASN A 183 -8.76 -10.83 -3.01
C ASN A 183 -9.93 -11.18 -2.08
N VAL A 184 -11.17 -11.15 -2.58
CA VAL A 184 -12.36 -11.54 -1.81
C VAL A 184 -12.23 -12.98 -1.28
N ILE A 185 -11.82 -13.92 -2.14
CA ILE A 185 -11.65 -15.32 -1.75
C ILE A 185 -10.54 -15.47 -0.69
N PHE A 186 -9.41 -14.79 -0.87
CA PHE A 186 -8.30 -14.87 0.08
C PHE A 186 -8.69 -14.29 1.45
N VAL A 187 -9.33 -13.12 1.47
CA VAL A 187 -9.82 -12.52 2.71
C VAL A 187 -10.92 -13.36 3.35
N ALA A 188 -11.77 -14.03 2.57
CA ALA A 188 -12.77 -14.96 3.11
C ALA A 188 -12.11 -16.13 3.84
N ALA A 189 -11.06 -16.70 3.27
CA ALA A 189 -10.27 -17.74 3.91
C ALA A 189 -9.61 -17.24 5.20
N LEU A 190 -9.10 -16.00 5.21
CA LEU A 190 -8.52 -15.39 6.43
C LEU A 190 -9.57 -15.14 7.51
N VAL A 191 -10.78 -14.71 7.16
CA VAL A 191 -11.88 -14.55 8.13
C VAL A 191 -12.32 -15.91 8.68
N ALA A 192 -12.40 -16.95 7.84
CA ALA A 192 -12.67 -18.31 8.31
C ALA A 192 -11.57 -18.80 9.28
N LEU A 193 -10.29 -18.57 8.94
CA LEU A 193 -9.16 -18.90 9.80
C LEU A 193 -9.19 -18.12 11.13
N HIS A 194 -9.53 -16.84 11.10
CA HIS A 194 -9.72 -16.03 12.30
C HIS A 194 -10.78 -16.65 13.22
N ARG A 195 -11.94 -17.06 12.69
CA ARG A 195 -12.99 -17.73 13.48
C ARG A 195 -12.50 -19.02 14.12
N LEU A 196 -11.73 -19.84 13.39
CA LEU A 196 -11.07 -21.02 13.97
C LEU A 196 -10.15 -20.65 15.12
N ARG A 197 -9.34 -19.59 14.96
CA ARG A 197 -8.34 -19.16 15.94
C ARG A 197 -8.94 -18.64 17.23
N VAL A 198 -10.10 -17.97 17.19
CA VAL A 198 -10.78 -17.41 18.38
C VAL A 198 -11.74 -18.38 19.05
N GLY A 199 -11.67 -19.68 18.73
CA GLY A 199 -12.49 -20.72 19.38
C GLY A 199 -13.91 -20.82 18.85
N ALA A 200 -14.28 -20.05 17.81
CA ALA A 200 -15.57 -20.16 17.12
C ALA A 200 -15.59 -21.30 16.08
N ALA A 201 -14.78 -22.35 16.30
CA ALA A 201 -14.69 -23.51 15.40
C ALA A 201 -15.98 -24.34 15.39
N GLY A 202 -16.68 -24.41 16.52
CA GLY A 202 -17.99 -25.08 16.62
C GLY A 202 -19.09 -24.38 15.81
N GLU A 203 -18.88 -23.11 15.44
CA GLU A 203 -19.79 -22.31 14.61
C GLU A 203 -19.45 -22.40 13.12
N LEU A 204 -18.31 -23.00 12.76
CA LEU A 204 -17.87 -23.14 11.36
C LEU A 204 -18.61 -24.27 10.65
N HIS A 205 -19.84 -23.97 10.26
CA HIS A 205 -20.64 -24.86 9.43
C HIS A 205 -20.27 -24.72 7.94
N LEU A 206 -20.51 -25.77 7.15
CA LEU A 206 -20.26 -25.78 5.70
C LEU A 206 -20.94 -24.61 4.97
N HIS A 207 -22.08 -24.13 5.47
CA HIS A 207 -22.78 -22.99 4.90
C HIS A 207 -22.02 -21.66 5.05
N LEU A 208 -21.18 -21.49 6.08
CA LEU A 208 -20.38 -20.29 6.25
C LEU A 208 -19.30 -20.15 5.18
N LEU A 209 -18.80 -21.26 4.63
CA LEU A 209 -17.73 -21.24 3.61
C LEU A 209 -18.17 -20.54 2.32
N TRP A 210 -19.45 -20.63 1.94
CA TRP A 210 -19.97 -19.90 0.78
C TRP A 210 -20.55 -18.52 1.15
N GLN A 211 -21.02 -18.33 2.39
CA GLN A 211 -21.54 -17.04 2.84
C GLN A 211 -20.44 -16.00 3.08
N LEU A 212 -19.25 -16.40 3.54
CA LEU A 212 -18.13 -15.49 3.80
C LEU A 212 -17.67 -14.74 2.54
N PRO A 213 -17.42 -15.40 1.39
CA PRO A 213 -17.14 -14.69 0.14
C PRO A 213 -18.26 -13.73 -0.27
N LEU A 214 -19.54 -14.06 -0.04
CA LEU A 214 -20.66 -13.17 -0.36
C LEU A 214 -20.70 -11.95 0.57
N ALA A 215 -20.53 -12.15 1.88
CA ALA A 215 -20.45 -11.06 2.84
C ALA A 215 -19.29 -10.11 2.50
N LEU A 216 -18.10 -10.63 2.20
CA LEU A 216 -16.97 -9.81 1.77
C LEU A 216 -17.17 -9.16 0.40
N SER A 217 -17.86 -9.84 -0.52
CA SER A 217 -18.27 -9.25 -1.80
C SER A 217 -19.21 -8.07 -1.60
N LEU A 218 -20.12 -8.14 -0.63
CA LEU A 218 -20.96 -7.01 -0.25
C LEU A 218 -20.10 -5.83 0.24
N VAL A 219 -19.21 -6.07 1.20
CA VAL A 219 -18.36 -5.01 1.78
C VAL A 219 -17.43 -4.39 0.73
N PHE A 220 -16.61 -5.21 0.08
CA PHE A 220 -15.64 -4.74 -0.91
C PHE A 220 -16.31 -4.27 -2.19
N GLY A 221 -17.48 -4.82 -2.53
CA GLY A 221 -18.27 -4.47 -3.71
C GLY A 221 -18.95 -3.12 -3.57
N VAL A 222 -19.59 -2.83 -2.43
CA VAL A 222 -20.16 -1.50 -2.13
C VAL A 222 -19.06 -0.45 -2.20
N ARG A 223 -17.93 -0.69 -1.54
CA ARG A 223 -16.77 0.20 -1.56
C ARG A 223 -16.23 0.43 -2.98
N SER A 224 -15.87 -0.66 -3.67
CA SER A 224 -15.25 -0.61 -5.00
C SER A 224 -16.20 -0.09 -6.06
N GLY A 225 -17.48 -0.42 -5.95
CA GLY A 225 -18.56 0.05 -6.81
C GLY A 225 -18.71 1.56 -6.70
N ALA A 226 -18.84 2.10 -5.48
CA ALA A 226 -18.93 3.55 -5.25
C ALA A 226 -17.70 4.27 -5.82
N MET A 227 -16.49 3.78 -5.54
CA MET A 227 -15.25 4.34 -6.10
C MET A 227 -15.25 4.34 -7.63
N LYS A 228 -15.65 3.22 -8.25
CA LYS A 228 -15.66 3.07 -9.72
C LYS A 228 -16.72 3.93 -10.39
N LEU A 229 -17.90 4.07 -9.79
CA LEU A 229 -18.97 4.95 -10.28
C LEU A 229 -18.53 6.41 -10.22
N THR A 230 -17.99 6.85 -9.10
CA THR A 230 -17.45 8.22 -8.95
C THR A 230 -16.29 8.47 -9.91
N ALA A 231 -15.38 7.50 -10.07
CA ALA A 231 -14.27 7.63 -11.01
C ALA A 231 -14.75 7.80 -12.45
N ARG A 232 -15.75 7.02 -12.87
CA ARG A 232 -16.39 7.16 -14.19
C ARG A 232 -17.05 8.52 -14.36
N ALA A 233 -17.81 8.98 -13.36
CA ALA A 233 -18.47 10.28 -13.39
C ALA A 233 -17.46 11.45 -13.50
N LEU A 234 -16.26 11.30 -12.96
CA LEU A 234 -15.18 12.30 -13.00
C LEU A 234 -14.20 12.12 -14.17
N GLY A 235 -14.48 11.21 -15.11
CA GLY A 235 -13.60 10.93 -16.25
C GLY A 235 -12.21 10.39 -15.84
N LEU A 236 -12.12 9.70 -14.71
CA LEU A 236 -10.88 9.07 -14.25
C LEU A 236 -10.81 7.60 -14.65
N SER A 237 -9.78 7.26 -15.42
CA SER A 237 -9.40 5.88 -15.71
C SER A 237 -8.63 5.29 -14.54
N LEU A 238 -9.32 4.52 -13.70
CA LEU A 238 -8.72 3.81 -12.58
C LEU A 238 -8.80 2.29 -12.75
N ARG A 239 -7.85 1.59 -12.15
CA ARG A 239 -7.81 0.12 -12.10
C ARG A 239 -7.62 -0.37 -10.68
N TYR A 240 -8.38 -1.41 -10.33
CA TYR A 240 -8.21 -2.13 -9.08
C TYR A 240 -6.84 -2.81 -9.02
N ARG A 241 -6.11 -2.62 -7.91
CA ARG A 241 -4.90 -3.36 -7.56
C ARG A 241 -5.05 -3.94 -6.18
N ILE A 242 -4.69 -5.23 -6.08
CA ILE A 242 -4.58 -5.95 -4.82
C ILE A 242 -3.37 -5.43 -4.04
N TRP A 243 -3.38 -5.58 -2.72
CA TRP A 243 -2.25 -5.29 -1.84
C TRP A 243 -1.68 -6.61 -1.33
N GLU A 244 -0.88 -7.28 -2.16
CA GLU A 244 -0.37 -8.62 -1.89
C GLU A 244 0.38 -8.73 -0.55
N THR A 245 1.21 -7.74 -0.20
CA THR A 245 1.91 -7.71 1.09
C THR A 245 0.99 -7.37 2.25
N GLY A 246 -0.12 -6.67 1.98
CA GLY A 246 -1.21 -6.52 2.94
C GLY A 246 -1.82 -7.88 3.29
N LEU A 247 -2.03 -8.76 2.31
CA LEU A 247 -2.57 -10.11 2.56
C LEU A 247 -1.62 -10.96 3.41
N VAL A 248 -0.31 -10.85 3.17
CA VAL A 248 0.71 -11.50 4.01
C VAL A 248 0.67 -10.96 5.44
N LEU A 249 0.60 -9.64 5.62
CA LEU A 249 0.43 -9.03 6.93
C LEU A 249 -0.85 -9.50 7.62
N SER A 250 -1.97 -9.58 6.89
CA SER A 250 -3.23 -10.09 7.43
C SER A 250 -3.13 -11.54 7.87
N LEU A 251 -2.46 -12.39 7.08
CA LEU A 251 -2.22 -13.78 7.46
C LEU A 251 -1.41 -13.87 8.75
N ILE A 252 -0.32 -13.10 8.87
CA ILE A 252 0.50 -13.04 10.08
C ILE A 252 -0.34 -12.62 11.29
N ILE A 253 -1.15 -11.56 11.13
CA ILE A 253 -2.00 -11.04 12.22
C ILE A 253 -3.03 -12.08 12.66
N THR A 254 -3.68 -12.74 11.70
CA THR A 254 -4.69 -13.77 11.98
C THR A 254 -4.08 -15.00 12.64
N VAL A 255 -2.95 -15.51 12.13
CA VAL A 255 -2.34 -16.73 12.67
C VAL A 255 -1.77 -16.48 14.07
N LEU A 256 -0.96 -15.43 14.24
CA LEU A 256 -0.22 -15.19 15.47
C LEU A 256 -1.08 -14.58 16.58
N PHE A 257 -1.96 -13.62 16.23
CA PHE A 257 -2.70 -12.84 17.22
C PHE A 257 -4.21 -13.11 17.20
N GLY A 258 -4.70 -13.94 16.27
CA GLY A 258 -6.14 -14.14 16.09
C GLY A 258 -6.85 -12.86 15.65
N GLY A 259 -6.14 -11.87 15.09
CA GLY A 259 -6.72 -10.60 14.67
C GLY A 259 -7.26 -10.62 13.24
N LEU A 260 -8.01 -9.57 12.89
CA LEU A 260 -8.43 -9.28 11.51
C LEU A 260 -7.77 -7.99 11.03
N PHE A 261 -7.09 -8.06 9.89
CA PHE A 261 -6.52 -6.89 9.21
C PHE A 261 -7.13 -6.77 7.81
N PRO A 262 -7.95 -5.73 7.55
CA PRO A 262 -8.67 -5.61 6.29
C PRO A 262 -7.71 -5.24 5.16
N THR A 263 -7.78 -5.99 4.06
CA THR A 263 -6.88 -5.82 2.91
C THR A 263 -7.71 -5.66 1.63
N PRO A 264 -8.50 -4.57 1.50
CA PRO A 264 -9.48 -4.43 0.43
C PRO A 264 -8.87 -4.14 -0.94
N GLY A 265 -7.56 -3.89 -1.03
CA GLY A 265 -6.94 -3.29 -2.22
C GLY A 265 -7.45 -1.86 -2.47
N SER A 266 -7.08 -1.28 -3.61
CA SER A 266 -7.58 0.04 -4.01
C SER A 266 -7.56 0.27 -5.51
N HIS A 267 -8.15 1.39 -5.93
CA HIS A 267 -8.18 1.83 -7.32
C HIS A 267 -7.08 2.87 -7.55
N TYR A 268 -6.22 2.62 -8.53
CA TYR A 268 -5.10 3.47 -8.89
C TYR A 268 -5.24 3.95 -10.34
N PRO A 269 -4.68 5.12 -10.70
CA PRO A 269 -4.54 5.52 -12.10
C PRO A 269 -3.90 4.42 -12.95
N VAL A 270 -4.38 4.26 -14.18
CA VAL A 270 -3.88 3.23 -15.11
C VAL A 270 -2.48 3.56 -15.62
N GLU A 271 -2.13 4.83 -15.63
CA GLU A 271 -0.87 5.35 -16.13
C GLU A 271 0.29 4.96 -15.20
N THR A 272 1.41 4.51 -15.77
CA THR A 272 2.64 4.25 -15.01
C THR A 272 3.20 5.56 -14.44
N ARG A 273 3.11 6.64 -15.22
CA ARG A 273 3.54 7.98 -14.83
C ARG A 273 2.33 8.88 -14.65
N TRP A 274 2.20 9.47 -13.48
CA TRP A 274 1.13 10.42 -13.18
C TRP A 274 1.51 11.30 -11.99
N ASN A 275 0.79 12.39 -11.75
CA ASN A 275 1.09 13.32 -10.66
C ASN A 275 -0.03 13.31 -9.63
N TYR A 276 0.29 12.93 -8.39
CA TYR A 276 -0.67 12.82 -7.29
C TYR A 276 -1.38 14.15 -7.02
N ARG A 277 -0.62 15.24 -6.88
CA ARG A 277 -1.19 16.57 -6.58
C ARG A 277 -2.18 17.02 -7.66
N SER A 278 -1.87 16.76 -8.94
CA SER A 278 -2.75 17.13 -10.06
C SER A 278 -4.07 16.36 -10.09
N LYS A 279 -4.07 15.09 -9.65
CA LYS A 279 -5.25 14.23 -9.62
C LYS A 279 -5.94 14.21 -8.25
N LEU A 280 -5.33 14.82 -7.23
CA LEU A 280 -5.76 14.74 -5.82
C LEU A 280 -7.23 15.11 -5.62
N PRO A 281 -7.79 16.21 -6.17
CA PRO A 281 -9.20 16.55 -5.95
C PRO A 281 -10.16 15.42 -6.38
N ARG A 282 -9.93 14.86 -7.58
CA ARG A 282 -10.75 13.79 -8.13
C ARG A 282 -10.51 12.45 -7.42
N LEU A 283 -9.26 12.15 -7.05
CA LEU A 283 -8.93 10.96 -6.27
C LEU A 283 -9.49 11.02 -4.84
N ALA A 284 -9.55 12.21 -4.24
CA ALA A 284 -10.16 12.43 -2.94
C ALA A 284 -11.68 12.22 -2.99
N ALA A 285 -12.36 12.70 -4.04
CA ALA A 285 -13.77 12.42 -4.25
C ALA A 285 -14.06 10.91 -4.41
N VAL A 286 -13.23 10.21 -5.19
CA VAL A 286 -13.30 8.74 -5.33
C VAL A 286 -13.09 8.06 -3.97
N ALA A 287 -12.04 8.43 -3.24
CA ALA A 287 -11.74 7.88 -1.92
C ALA A 287 -12.85 8.15 -0.90
N PHE A 288 -13.40 9.37 -0.88
CA PHE A 288 -14.53 9.76 -0.05
C PHE A 288 -15.75 8.90 -0.35
N SER A 289 -16.10 8.72 -1.62
CA SER A 289 -17.26 7.89 -2.01
C SER A 289 -17.12 6.44 -1.54
N GLY A 290 -15.92 5.86 -1.62
CA GLY A 290 -15.64 4.52 -1.11
C GLY A 290 -15.79 4.43 0.41
N ALA A 291 -15.15 5.34 1.15
CA ALA A 291 -15.21 5.37 2.61
C ALA A 291 -16.61 5.66 3.14
N PHE A 292 -17.32 6.63 2.52
CA PHE A 292 -18.70 6.96 2.85
C PHE A 292 -19.64 5.78 2.59
N ALA A 293 -19.48 5.07 1.47
CA ALA A 293 -20.32 3.91 1.16
C ALA A 293 -20.14 2.77 2.19
N VAL A 294 -18.90 2.54 2.65
CA VAL A 294 -18.65 1.58 3.75
C VAL A 294 -19.27 2.06 5.06
N LEU A 295 -19.18 3.35 5.37
CA LEU A 295 -19.78 3.92 6.59
C LEU A 295 -21.31 3.81 6.56
N ALA A 296 -21.93 4.13 5.43
CA ALA A 296 -23.37 3.99 5.22
C ALA A 296 -23.81 2.53 5.33
N LEU A 297 -23.05 1.59 4.75
CA LEU A 297 -23.29 0.16 4.92
C LEU A 297 -23.21 -0.25 6.40
N ALA A 298 -22.24 0.27 7.16
CA ALA A 298 -22.09 -0.05 8.57
C ALA A 298 -23.29 0.40 9.42
N TRP A 299 -23.77 1.62 9.19
CA TRP A 299 -24.99 2.14 9.81
C TRP A 299 -26.24 1.35 9.39
N PHE A 300 -26.34 0.96 8.12
CA PHE A 300 -27.41 0.10 7.64
C PHE A 300 -27.40 -1.27 8.34
N LEU A 301 -26.22 -1.91 8.46
CA LEU A 301 -26.09 -3.18 9.17
C LEU A 301 -26.48 -3.06 10.65
N LEU A 302 -26.09 -1.96 11.31
CA LEU A 302 -26.52 -1.67 12.68
C LEU A 302 -28.05 -1.54 12.78
N ALA A 303 -28.69 -0.82 11.84
CA ALA A 303 -30.15 -0.71 11.80
C ALA A 303 -30.83 -2.07 11.55
N CYS A 304 -30.27 -2.92 10.69
CA CYS A 304 -30.78 -4.29 10.49
C CYS A 304 -30.69 -5.14 11.76
N GLU A 305 -29.63 -4.98 12.56
CA GLU A 305 -29.51 -5.67 13.85
C GLU A 305 -30.51 -5.15 14.88
N THR A 306 -30.67 -3.82 15.02
CA THR A 306 -31.59 -3.21 15.99
C THR A 306 -33.06 -3.53 15.68
N TRP A 307 -33.41 -3.68 14.41
CA TRP A 307 -34.75 -4.10 13.98
C TRP A 307 -34.95 -5.62 13.93
N GLY A 308 -33.96 -6.41 14.36
CA GLY A 308 -34.05 -7.89 14.37
C GLY A 308 -34.04 -8.54 12.97
N LEU A 309 -33.79 -7.78 11.90
CA LEU A 309 -33.73 -8.30 10.53
C LEU A 309 -32.54 -9.24 10.30
N ALA A 310 -31.45 -9.04 11.06
CA ALA A 310 -30.27 -9.90 11.03
C ALA A 310 -30.44 -11.23 11.81
N GLN A 311 -31.54 -11.41 12.55
CA GLN A 311 -31.79 -12.60 13.38
C GLN A 311 -32.68 -13.65 12.69
N SER A 312 -33.15 -13.37 11.47
CA SER A 312 -33.95 -14.33 10.69
C SER A 312 -33.09 -15.53 10.26
N PRO A 313 -33.62 -16.77 10.21
CA PRO A 313 -32.89 -17.95 9.72
C PRO A 313 -32.63 -17.93 8.20
N ARG A 314 -32.87 -16.80 7.53
CA ARG A 314 -32.68 -16.63 6.08
C ARG A 314 -31.20 -16.39 5.78
N ALA A 315 -30.74 -16.98 4.68
CA ALA A 315 -29.37 -16.80 4.17
C ALA A 315 -28.93 -15.33 4.09
N LEU A 316 -29.83 -14.43 3.69
CA LEU A 316 -29.54 -12.99 3.62
C LEU A 316 -29.19 -12.40 5.00
N ALA A 317 -29.92 -12.76 6.05
CA ALA A 317 -29.67 -12.28 7.40
C ALA A 317 -28.30 -12.76 7.90
N SER A 318 -27.93 -14.02 7.64
CA SER A 318 -26.60 -14.55 7.95
C SER A 318 -25.48 -13.81 7.21
N ILE A 319 -25.67 -13.49 5.92
CA ILE A 319 -24.69 -12.72 5.14
C ILE A 319 -24.52 -11.31 5.71
N LEU A 320 -25.62 -10.64 6.07
CA LEU A 320 -25.57 -9.30 6.69
C LEU A 320 -24.84 -9.33 8.03
N ALA A 321 -25.15 -10.31 8.89
CA ALA A 321 -24.46 -10.49 10.17
C ALA A 321 -22.95 -10.75 9.99
N LEU A 322 -22.56 -11.59 9.02
CA LEU A 322 -21.15 -11.87 8.71
C LEU A 322 -20.40 -10.66 8.16
N ALA A 323 -21.09 -9.69 7.55
CA ALA A 323 -20.47 -8.49 6.99
C ALA A 323 -20.06 -7.47 8.06
N VAL A 324 -20.65 -7.51 9.25
CA VAL A 324 -20.48 -6.50 10.31
C VAL A 324 -19.03 -6.34 10.74
N ALA A 325 -18.37 -7.43 11.16
CA ALA A 325 -17.00 -7.37 11.65
C ALA A 325 -16.00 -6.89 10.57
N PRO A 326 -16.04 -7.41 9.32
CA PRO A 326 -15.21 -6.88 8.24
C PRO A 326 -15.45 -5.39 7.92
N VAL A 327 -16.71 -4.92 7.94
CA VAL A 327 -17.03 -3.50 7.72
C VAL A 327 -16.42 -2.61 8.80
N GLN A 328 -16.58 -3.00 10.07
CA GLN A 328 -16.07 -2.23 11.20
C GLN A 328 -14.55 -2.19 11.20
N ALA A 329 -13.91 -3.35 11.04
CA ALA A 329 -12.47 -3.43 10.91
C ALA A 329 -12.00 -2.51 9.78
N LEU A 330 -12.64 -2.59 8.61
CA LEU A 330 -12.30 -1.74 7.46
C LEU A 330 -12.42 -0.24 7.78
N LEU A 331 -13.48 0.22 8.44
CA LEU A 331 -13.65 1.64 8.79
C LEU A 331 -12.54 2.18 9.70
N VAL A 332 -12.04 1.38 10.64
CA VAL A 332 -10.92 1.79 11.51
C VAL A 332 -9.70 2.14 10.67
N PHE A 333 -9.26 1.23 9.79
CA PHE A 333 -8.10 1.48 8.93
C PHE A 333 -8.39 2.47 7.81
N GLU A 334 -9.61 2.47 7.29
CA GLU A 334 -10.00 3.27 6.13
C GLU A 334 -10.20 4.73 6.45
N VAL A 335 -10.71 5.06 7.65
CA VAL A 335 -11.10 6.41 8.04
C VAL A 335 -10.27 6.93 9.20
N LEU A 336 -10.16 6.17 10.29
CA LEU A 336 -9.59 6.66 11.55
C LEU A 336 -8.05 6.67 11.56
N LEU A 337 -7.42 5.89 10.69
CA LEU A 337 -5.97 5.75 10.61
C LEU A 337 -5.39 6.28 9.27
N PRO A 338 -5.52 7.58 8.92
CA PRO A 338 -5.03 8.13 7.66
C PRO A 338 -3.50 8.35 7.61
N TRP A 339 -2.74 7.79 8.55
CA TRP A 339 -1.30 8.03 8.73
C TRP A 339 -0.49 6.79 8.36
N PHE A 340 0.83 6.93 8.18
CA PHE A 340 1.73 5.79 8.02
C PHE A 340 1.59 4.81 9.21
N PRO A 341 1.54 3.48 8.98
CA PRO A 341 1.73 2.77 7.70
C PRO A 341 0.46 2.58 6.85
N PHE A 342 -0.68 3.15 7.25
CA PHE A 342 -1.99 2.97 6.63
C PHE A 342 -2.38 4.08 5.65
N ALA A 343 -1.41 4.92 5.24
CA ALA A 343 -1.64 6.03 4.31
C ALA A 343 -2.15 5.57 2.93
N SER A 344 -2.06 4.28 2.60
CA SER A 344 -2.61 3.66 1.40
C SER A 344 -4.14 3.47 1.44
N PHE A 345 -4.80 3.67 2.59
CA PHE A 345 -6.26 3.68 2.73
C PHE A 345 -6.94 5.03 2.45
N ASN A 346 -8.24 5.01 2.12
CA ASN A 346 -8.95 6.14 1.52
C ASN A 346 -8.93 7.42 2.35
N GLY A 347 -8.97 7.32 3.68
CA GLY A 347 -8.95 8.46 4.60
C GLY A 347 -7.79 9.41 4.34
N ARG A 348 -6.62 8.90 3.95
CA ARG A 348 -5.46 9.76 3.62
C ARG A 348 -5.75 10.75 2.49
N ARG A 349 -6.36 10.30 1.40
CA ARG A 349 -6.63 11.16 0.23
C ARG A 349 -7.67 12.22 0.56
N VAL A 350 -8.69 11.83 1.33
CA VAL A 350 -9.72 12.76 1.79
C VAL A 350 -9.08 13.82 2.71
N LEU A 351 -8.23 13.40 3.65
CA LEU A 351 -7.52 14.29 4.55
C LEU A 351 -6.57 15.26 3.82
N ASP A 352 -5.81 14.76 2.84
CA ASP A 352 -4.88 15.55 2.04
C ASP A 352 -5.59 16.66 1.24
N HIS A 353 -6.84 16.43 0.81
CA HIS A 353 -7.60 17.39 0.00
C HIS A 353 -8.55 18.26 0.82
N HIS A 354 -9.34 17.67 1.73
CA HIS A 354 -10.43 18.35 2.43
C HIS A 354 -10.62 17.82 3.86
N ARG A 355 -9.92 18.44 4.82
CA ARG A 355 -9.88 18.03 6.23
C ARG A 355 -11.27 17.92 6.88
N LEU A 356 -12.20 18.81 6.54
CA LEU A 356 -13.56 18.76 7.09
C LEU A 356 -14.38 17.55 6.61
N LEU A 357 -14.19 17.10 5.37
CA LEU A 357 -14.89 15.91 4.87
C LEU A 357 -14.34 14.66 5.53
N TRP A 358 -13.02 14.61 5.74
CA TRP A 358 -12.40 13.54 6.53
C TRP A 358 -12.88 13.57 7.98
N ALA A 359 -12.96 14.75 8.62
CA ALA A 359 -13.47 14.88 9.99
C ALA A 359 -14.92 14.40 10.09
N GLY A 360 -15.78 14.72 9.11
CA GLY A 360 -17.15 14.21 9.04
C GLY A 360 -17.20 12.69 8.97
N LEU A 361 -16.37 12.05 8.12
CA LEU A 361 -16.26 10.59 8.08
C LEU A 361 -15.78 10.03 9.43
N ALA A 362 -14.75 10.62 10.03
CA ALA A 362 -14.18 10.16 11.28
C ALA A 362 -15.17 10.26 12.45
N ILE A 363 -15.90 11.36 12.56
CA ILE A 363 -16.96 11.54 13.56
C ILE A 363 -18.08 10.52 13.33
N GLY A 364 -18.53 10.35 12.08
CA GLY A 364 -19.56 9.35 11.76
C GLY A 364 -19.13 7.92 12.08
N THR A 365 -17.86 7.57 11.84
CA THR A 365 -17.29 6.29 12.25
C THR A 365 -17.20 6.16 13.77
N ALA A 366 -16.70 7.17 14.48
CA ALA A 366 -16.61 7.15 15.95
C ALA A 366 -18.00 7.04 16.60
N ALA A 367 -19.00 7.76 16.09
CA ALA A 367 -20.38 7.70 16.55
C ALA A 367 -20.99 6.29 16.36
N LEU A 368 -20.70 5.62 15.23
CA LEU A 368 -21.12 4.23 15.01
C LEU A 368 -20.56 3.31 16.10
N PHE A 369 -19.27 3.42 16.40
CA PHE A 369 -18.64 2.63 17.46
C PHE A 369 -19.20 2.96 18.85
N TRP A 370 -19.46 4.25 19.12
CA TRP A 370 -20.08 4.69 20.37
C TRP A 370 -21.46 4.07 20.56
N VAL A 371 -22.36 4.21 19.58
CA VAL A 371 -23.74 3.68 19.65
C VAL A 371 -23.76 2.16 19.80
N ARG A 372 -22.79 1.45 19.23
CA ARG A 372 -22.76 -0.02 19.27
C ARG A 372 -22.19 -0.60 20.57
N TYR A 373 -21.22 0.07 21.19
CA TYR A 373 -20.42 -0.50 22.28
C TYR A 373 -20.49 0.27 23.61
N ALA A 374 -20.94 1.53 23.59
CA ALA A 374 -20.96 2.40 24.77
C ALA A 374 -22.37 2.87 25.17
N GLY A 375 -23.35 2.79 24.25
CA GLY A 375 -24.78 2.95 24.54
C GLY A 375 -25.46 1.60 24.61
#